data_AF-A0A3N5L7V4-F1
#
_entry.id   AF-A0A3N5L7V4-F1
#
_cell.length_a   1.000
_cell.length_b   1.000
_cell.length_c   1.000
_cell.angle_alpha   90.00
_cell.angle_beta   90.00
_cell.angle_gamma   90.00
#
_symmetry.space_group_name_H-M   'P 1'
#
loop_
_entity.id
_entity.type
_entity.pdbx_description
1 polymer ?
#
loop_
_entity_poly.entity_id
_entity_poly.type
_entity_poly.pdbx_seq_one_letter_code
_entity_poly.pdbx_strand_id
1 'polypeptide(L)'
;MITGVMTRSFLSCIVPGLSILCSLAQGLPGTAADGEQSKKPELSFRGDSAFVSTYVWRGQRLTNDWNWQPSLTAGTGPISLNVWGILDLAAVNEAPHLLLPSNPGANPANQPSGLLGKFSEIDYTLSFSKAAGKGTVSAGAVIYTFPERSAVLPSTTEIYTGYAFSSIPFSPAATLFVDVDETGDRADTGLYLRISAARSFPLTHRVFSGFDISSSIGAVNSGFSNYYYGASYAGLHDFNVTLTAPMKISERWLASGCIAYSALLGNFREKQYPDMREVYRGRMGPGEADTLWGGLTLSVIF
;
A
#
# COMPACT_ATOMS: atom_id res chain seq x y z
N MET A 1 -41.27 -23.89 -2.52
CA MET A 1 -40.48 -22.90 -1.75
C MET A 1 -39.11 -23.50 -1.51
N ILE A 2 -38.15 -23.20 -2.39
CA ILE A 2 -36.75 -23.57 -2.23
C ILE A 2 -35.99 -22.24 -2.23
N THR A 3 -35.59 -21.79 -1.05
CA THR A 3 -34.82 -20.56 -0.86
C THR A 3 -33.34 -20.87 -1.11
N GLY A 4 -32.82 -20.34 -2.23
CA GLY A 4 -31.43 -20.48 -2.65
C GLY A 4 -30.48 -19.71 -1.73
N VAL A 5 -29.39 -20.38 -1.34
CA VAL A 5 -28.22 -19.77 -0.69
C VAL A 5 -27.39 -19.09 -1.78
N MET A 6 -27.44 -17.76 -1.83
CA MET A 6 -26.56 -16.95 -2.69
C MET A 6 -25.14 -16.95 -2.12
N THR A 7 -24.27 -17.76 -2.69
CA THR A 7 -22.81 -17.67 -2.51
C THR A 7 -22.29 -16.46 -3.31
N ARG A 8 -21.83 -15.41 -2.61
CA ARG A 8 -21.13 -14.28 -3.22
C ARG A 8 -19.70 -14.69 -3.54
N SER A 9 -19.33 -14.72 -4.82
CA SER A 9 -17.96 -14.89 -5.28
C SER A 9 -17.19 -13.58 -5.11
N PHE A 10 -16.07 -13.61 -4.38
CA PHE A 10 -15.26 -12.45 -4.03
C PHE A 10 -14.11 -12.27 -5.05
N LEU A 11 -14.11 -11.15 -5.79
CA LEU A 11 -13.01 -10.73 -6.65
C LEU A 11 -12.03 -9.86 -5.84
N SER A 12 -10.79 -10.31 -5.71
CA SER A 12 -9.68 -9.55 -5.14
C SER A 12 -8.83 -8.98 -6.30
N CYS A 13 -8.78 -7.65 -6.43
CA CYS A 13 -7.82 -6.96 -7.30
C CYS A 13 -6.68 -6.43 -6.42
N ILE A 14 -5.48 -6.93 -6.63
CA ILE A 14 -4.27 -6.56 -5.91
C ILE A 14 -3.69 -5.31 -6.59
N VAL A 15 -3.72 -4.16 -5.90
CA VAL A 15 -3.01 -2.95 -6.33
C VAL A 15 -1.58 -2.99 -5.77
N PRO A 16 -0.54 -2.92 -6.62
CA PRO A 16 0.87 -2.81 -6.23
C PRO A 16 1.16 -1.39 -5.71
N GLY A 17 2.17 -1.21 -4.85
CA GLY A 17 2.46 0.13 -4.30
C GLY A 17 1.36 0.59 -3.35
N LEU A 18 1.18 -0.10 -2.23
CA LEU A 18 0.21 0.31 -1.23
C LEU A 18 0.76 -0.02 0.15
N SER A 19 1.27 1.01 0.81
CA SER A 19 1.23 1.12 2.26
C SER A 19 -0.24 1.15 2.66
N ILE A 20 -0.82 -0.04 2.73
CA ILE A 20 -2.17 -0.39 3.19
C ILE A 20 -3.19 0.73 2.94
N LEU A 21 -3.76 0.80 1.72
CA LEU A 21 -5.20 1.08 1.74
C LEU A 21 -5.82 -0.05 2.55
N CYS A 22 -6.61 0.33 3.54
CA CYS A 22 -7.84 -0.34 3.90
C CYS A 22 -8.69 -0.57 2.65
N SER A 23 -8.23 -1.49 1.80
CA SER A 23 -8.93 -1.93 0.63
C SER A 23 -10.01 -2.86 1.16
N LEU A 24 -11.16 -2.28 1.47
CA LEU A 24 -12.39 -2.97 1.18
C LEU A 24 -12.33 -3.36 -0.30
N ALA A 25 -11.95 -4.61 -0.51
CA ALA A 25 -12.26 -5.37 -1.69
C ALA A 25 -13.78 -5.61 -1.72
N GLN A 26 -14.55 -4.54 -1.92
CA GLN A 26 -15.86 -4.68 -2.54
C GLN A 26 -15.60 -4.57 -4.03
N GLY A 27 -15.49 -5.73 -4.67
CA GLY A 27 -15.61 -5.82 -6.10
C GLY A 27 -16.88 -5.10 -6.52
N LEU A 28 -16.77 -4.24 -7.53
CA LEU A 28 -17.92 -3.87 -8.34
C LEU A 28 -18.59 -5.17 -8.78
N PRO A 29 -19.91 -5.32 -8.65
CA PRO A 29 -20.61 -6.54 -9.05
C PRO A 29 -20.52 -6.71 -10.58
N GLY A 30 -19.49 -7.40 -11.03
CA GLY A 30 -19.47 -8.06 -12.34
C GLY A 30 -20.32 -9.33 -12.22
N THR A 31 -21.56 -9.25 -12.67
CA THR A 31 -22.45 -10.40 -12.81
C THR A 31 -21.80 -11.48 -13.66
N ALA A 32 -21.40 -12.59 -13.04
CA ALA A 32 -21.18 -13.84 -13.75
C ALA A 32 -22.57 -14.45 -14.00
N ALA A 33 -23.08 -14.30 -15.22
CA ALA A 33 -24.12 -15.13 -15.77
C ALA A 33 -23.61 -15.66 -17.11
N ASP A 34 -23.63 -16.99 -17.26
CA ASP A 34 -23.42 -17.66 -18.52
C ASP A 34 -24.38 -17.10 -19.58
N GLY A 35 -23.81 -16.67 -20.70
CA GLY A 35 -24.52 -16.08 -21.82
C GLY A 35 -23.65 -15.03 -22.50
N GLU A 36 -23.15 -15.34 -23.70
CA GLU A 36 -22.52 -14.37 -24.59
C GLU A 36 -23.45 -13.18 -24.83
N GLN A 37 -23.25 -12.12 -24.07
CA GLN A 37 -23.75 -10.80 -24.40
C GLN A 37 -22.64 -9.80 -24.11
N SER A 38 -22.11 -9.24 -25.19
CA SER A 38 -21.14 -8.14 -25.24
C SER A 38 -21.67 -6.91 -24.48
N LYS A 39 -21.63 -6.94 -23.16
CA LYS A 39 -21.81 -5.75 -22.33
C LYS A 39 -20.54 -4.92 -22.51
N LYS A 40 -20.64 -3.74 -23.11
CA LYS A 40 -19.52 -2.79 -23.19
C LYS A 40 -18.96 -2.62 -21.78
N PRO A 41 -17.62 -2.65 -21.60
CA PRO A 41 -17.04 -2.57 -20.27
C PRO A 41 -17.42 -1.21 -19.66
N GLU A 42 -18.09 -1.26 -18.50
CA GLU A 42 -18.56 -0.09 -17.78
C GLU A 42 -17.36 0.61 -17.14
N LEU A 43 -17.29 1.93 -17.32
CA LEU A 43 -16.27 2.75 -16.67
C LEU A 43 -16.67 2.94 -15.21
N SER A 44 -15.71 2.78 -14.32
CA SER A 44 -15.90 2.93 -12.88
C SER A 44 -14.83 3.83 -12.29
N PHE A 45 -15.19 4.56 -11.24
CA PHE A 45 -14.27 5.40 -10.52
C PHE A 45 -14.37 5.19 -9.02
N ARG A 46 -13.23 5.34 -8.34
CA ARG A 46 -13.13 5.27 -6.90
C ARG A 46 -12.15 6.31 -6.39
N GLY A 47 -12.62 7.16 -5.47
CA GLY A 47 -11.78 8.07 -4.71
C GLY A 47 -11.60 7.55 -3.29
N ASP A 48 -10.38 7.62 -2.77
CA ASP A 48 -10.06 7.31 -1.38
C ASP A 48 -9.28 8.48 -0.77
N SER A 49 -9.53 8.74 0.51
CA SER A 49 -8.82 9.74 1.31
C SER A 49 -8.50 9.10 2.65
N ALA A 50 -7.23 8.73 2.85
CA ALA A 50 -6.77 8.07 4.06
C ALA A 50 -5.92 9.01 4.93
N PHE A 51 -6.17 9.01 6.23
CA PHE A 51 -5.34 9.67 7.23
C PHE A 51 -4.75 8.59 8.12
N VAL A 52 -3.44 8.43 8.07
CA VAL A 52 -2.73 7.37 8.80
C VAL A 52 -1.67 7.99 9.69
N SER A 53 -1.43 7.38 10.86
CA SER A 53 -0.46 7.86 11.84
C SER A 53 1.00 7.70 11.41
N THR A 54 1.25 6.90 10.37
CA THR A 54 2.57 6.42 9.97
C THR A 54 2.53 6.00 8.51
N TYR A 55 3.56 6.32 7.72
CA TYR A 55 3.73 5.75 6.38
C TYR A 55 4.64 4.52 6.47
N VAL A 56 4.11 3.34 6.12
CA VAL A 56 4.84 2.07 6.19
C VAL A 56 4.85 1.35 4.84
N TRP A 57 6.01 1.29 4.17
CA TRP A 57 6.20 0.64 2.87
C TRP A 57 6.98 -0.68 3.02
N ARG A 58 6.37 -1.82 2.66
CA ARG A 58 6.98 -3.16 2.79
C ARG A 58 7.58 -3.42 4.18
N GLY A 59 6.84 -3.01 5.23
CA GLY A 59 7.28 -3.10 6.63
C GLY A 59 8.26 -2.02 7.08
N GLN A 60 8.84 -1.25 6.17
CA GLN A 60 9.71 -0.12 6.50
C GLN A 60 8.87 1.07 6.94
N ARG A 61 9.10 1.56 8.16
CA ARG A 61 8.53 2.84 8.58
C ARG A 61 9.29 3.97 7.90
N LEU A 62 8.64 4.64 6.94
CA LEU A 62 9.22 5.74 6.16
C LEU A 62 8.94 7.10 6.81
N THR A 63 7.79 7.23 7.47
CA THR A 63 7.47 8.39 8.32
C THR A 63 6.82 7.90 9.61
N ASN A 64 6.97 8.65 10.71
CA ASN A 64 6.34 8.30 11.99
C ASN A 64 5.41 9.39 12.52
N ASP A 65 4.67 10.00 11.59
CA ASP A 65 3.68 11.03 11.87
C ASP A 65 2.52 10.94 10.90
N TRP A 66 1.46 11.68 11.25
CA TRP A 66 0.27 11.76 10.42
C TRP A 66 0.60 12.19 9.00
N ASN A 67 0.05 11.47 8.05
CA ASN A 67 0.09 11.82 6.64
C ASN A 67 -1.29 11.57 6.01
N TRP A 68 -1.55 12.34 4.97
CA TRP A 68 -2.76 12.21 4.16
C TRP A 68 -2.42 11.52 2.86
N GLN A 69 -3.17 10.47 2.54
CA GLN A 69 -2.96 9.63 1.39
C GLN A 69 -4.22 9.61 0.50
N PRO A 70 -4.36 10.59 -0.41
CA PRO A 70 -5.43 10.57 -1.41
C PRO A 70 -5.11 9.58 -2.54
N SER A 71 -6.17 8.99 -3.11
CA SER A 71 -6.05 8.31 -4.39
C SER A 71 -7.31 8.38 -5.25
N LEU A 72 -7.11 8.25 -6.54
CA LEU A 72 -8.17 8.13 -7.54
C LEU A 72 -7.88 6.93 -8.44
N THR A 73 -8.85 6.03 -8.55
CA THR A 73 -8.80 4.88 -9.46
C THR A 73 -9.87 5.03 -10.53
N ALA A 74 -9.50 4.80 -11.79
CA ALA A 74 -10.42 4.62 -12.90
C ALA A 74 -10.24 3.20 -13.47
N GLY A 75 -11.34 2.48 -13.68
CA GLY A 75 -11.30 1.09 -14.12
C GLY A 75 -12.32 0.76 -15.21
N THR A 76 -11.93 -0.12 -16.14
CA THR A 76 -12.82 -0.66 -17.18
C THR A 76 -12.46 -2.12 -17.45
N GLY A 77 -13.44 -3.02 -17.26
CA GLY A 77 -13.21 -4.45 -17.38
C GLY A 77 -12.09 -4.95 -16.45
N PRO A 78 -11.07 -5.67 -16.96
CA PRO A 78 -9.97 -6.17 -16.14
C PRO A 78 -8.86 -5.14 -15.88
N ILE A 79 -8.94 -3.94 -16.46
CA ILE A 79 -7.87 -2.93 -16.40
C ILE A 79 -8.26 -1.80 -15.47
N SER A 80 -7.31 -1.31 -14.67
CA SER A 80 -7.45 -0.09 -13.88
C SER A 80 -6.20 0.77 -13.89
N LEU A 81 -6.39 2.09 -13.85
CA LEU A 81 -5.37 3.10 -13.63
C LEU A 81 -5.63 3.74 -12.26
N ASN A 82 -4.59 3.86 -11.44
CA ASN A 82 -4.65 4.52 -10.14
C ASN A 82 -3.57 5.59 -10.04
N VAL A 83 -3.92 6.70 -9.40
CA VAL A 83 -2.98 7.72 -8.92
C VAL A 83 -3.15 7.79 -7.41
N TRP A 84 -2.05 7.68 -6.68
CA TRP A 84 -2.01 7.79 -5.22
C TRP A 84 -0.88 8.73 -4.83
N GLY A 85 -0.99 9.39 -3.69
CA GLY A 85 0.10 10.24 -3.21
C GLY A 85 0.13 10.32 -1.69
N ILE A 86 1.23 10.84 -1.16
CA ILE A 86 1.44 11.03 0.26
C ILE A 86 1.74 12.48 0.52
N LEU A 87 0.90 13.10 1.33
CA LEU A 87 1.11 14.44 1.84
C LEU A 87 1.48 14.39 3.31
N ASP A 88 2.67 14.88 3.65
CA ASP A 88 3.14 14.92 5.02
C ASP A 88 2.41 16.00 5.82
N LEU A 89 1.76 15.61 6.93
CA LEU A 89 1.04 16.54 7.81
C LEU A 89 1.88 16.99 9.01
N ALA A 90 3.15 16.55 9.09
CA ALA A 90 4.10 16.96 10.10
C ALA A 90 5.42 17.43 9.47
N ALA A 91 6.05 18.43 10.08
CA ALA A 91 7.32 19.01 9.62
C ALA A 91 8.56 18.15 9.93
N VAL A 92 8.36 16.89 10.30
CA VAL A 92 9.41 15.99 10.80
C VAL A 92 10.19 15.33 9.66
N ASN A 93 9.54 15.11 8.51
CA ASN A 93 10.14 14.38 7.40
C ASN A 93 10.98 15.32 6.53
N GLU A 94 12.21 14.91 6.23
CA GLU A 94 13.16 15.71 5.45
C GLU A 94 12.89 15.65 3.94
N ALA A 95 13.05 16.80 3.30
CA ALA A 95 13.32 16.92 1.88
C ALA A 95 14.85 16.76 1.63
N PRO A 96 15.35 16.68 0.39
CA PRO A 96 16.76 16.45 0.09
C PRO A 96 17.71 17.33 0.89
N HIS A 97 18.76 16.73 1.46
CA HIS A 97 19.82 17.40 2.23
C HIS A 97 20.54 18.53 1.45
N LEU A 98 20.36 18.62 0.13
CA LEU A 98 20.93 19.67 -0.71
C LEU A 98 20.18 21.02 -0.64
N LEU A 99 19.02 21.10 0.02
CA LEU A 99 18.24 22.34 0.07
C LEU A 99 17.82 22.82 1.47
N LEU A 100 18.03 22.08 2.56
CA LEU A 100 17.57 22.52 3.89
C LEU A 100 18.61 22.34 5.00
N PRO A 101 19.28 23.42 5.43
CA PRO A 101 19.97 23.45 6.71
C PRO A 101 18.95 23.80 7.81
N SER A 102 18.40 22.75 8.44
CA SER A 102 17.66 22.70 9.73
C SER A 102 16.15 22.39 9.73
N ASN A 103 15.81 21.33 10.48
CA ASN A 103 14.49 20.89 10.92
C ASN A 103 14.50 20.80 12.44
N PRO A 104 13.56 21.46 13.13
CA PRO A 104 13.12 20.95 14.42
C PRO A 104 11.64 21.30 14.66
N GLY A 105 10.68 20.53 14.15
CA GLY A 105 9.24 20.74 14.45
C GLY A 105 8.72 22.18 14.24
N ALA A 106 9.28 22.92 13.28
CA ALA A 106 9.20 24.39 13.22
C ALA A 106 7.84 24.95 12.75
N ASN A 107 7.40 26.03 13.41
CA ASN A 107 7.63 27.40 12.91
C ASN A 107 7.61 28.38 14.10
N PRO A 108 8.06 29.63 13.98
CA PRO A 108 6.96 30.60 13.82
C PRO A 108 7.17 31.74 12.82
N ALA A 109 8.38 31.97 12.27
CA ALA A 109 8.56 33.09 11.36
C ALA A 109 9.23 32.79 10.01
N ASN A 110 10.31 32.00 9.89
CA ASN A 110 11.02 31.78 8.62
C ASN A 110 12.10 30.66 8.71
N GLN A 111 11.71 29.39 8.84
CA GLN A 111 12.62 28.24 8.66
C GLN A 111 11.94 27.20 7.76
N PRO A 112 12.67 26.44 6.93
CA PRO A 112 12.05 25.49 6.00
C PRO A 112 11.33 24.36 6.75
N SER A 113 10.02 24.23 6.54
CA SER A 113 9.11 23.33 7.25
C SER A 113 9.22 21.84 6.85
N GLY A 114 10.39 21.41 6.37
CA GLY A 114 10.58 20.08 5.79
C GLY A 114 9.55 19.81 4.68
N LEU A 115 8.87 18.66 4.77
CA LEU A 115 7.82 18.24 3.85
C LEU A 115 6.39 18.59 4.30
N LEU A 116 6.20 19.33 5.40
CA LEU A 116 4.87 19.71 5.88
C LEU A 116 4.02 20.36 4.79
N GLY A 117 2.85 19.79 4.52
CA GLY A 117 1.91 20.28 3.52
C GLY A 117 2.28 19.95 2.08
N LYS A 118 3.28 19.09 1.85
CA LYS A 118 3.79 18.76 0.51
C LYS A 118 3.67 17.28 0.20
N PHE A 119 3.60 16.97 -1.08
CA PHE A 119 3.61 15.58 -1.57
C PHE A 119 5.04 15.04 -1.61
N SER A 120 5.34 14.08 -0.74
CA SER A 120 6.65 13.42 -0.71
C SER A 120 6.78 12.29 -1.72
N GLU A 121 5.64 11.73 -2.15
CA GLU A 121 5.55 10.64 -3.11
C GLU A 121 4.23 10.73 -3.89
N ILE A 122 4.28 10.42 -5.18
CA ILE A 122 3.12 10.24 -6.05
C ILE A 122 3.37 9.00 -6.92
N ASP A 123 2.43 8.06 -6.86
CA ASP A 123 2.51 6.79 -7.55
C ASP A 123 1.46 6.69 -8.64
N TYR A 124 1.88 6.17 -9.79
CA TYR A 124 1.02 5.88 -10.92
C TYR A 124 1.00 4.38 -11.15
N THR A 125 -0.18 3.78 -11.06
CA THR A 125 -0.32 2.33 -11.15
C THR A 125 -1.25 1.93 -12.29
N LEU A 126 -0.73 1.15 -13.23
CA LEU A 126 -1.54 0.41 -14.20
C LEU A 126 -1.67 -1.03 -13.74
N SER A 127 -2.89 -1.55 -13.68
CA SER A 127 -3.17 -2.91 -13.22
C SER A 127 -4.10 -3.66 -14.17
N PHE A 128 -3.86 -4.95 -14.28
CA PHE A 128 -4.70 -5.94 -14.94
C PHE A 128 -5.04 -7.04 -13.93
N SER A 129 -6.31 -7.42 -13.84
CA SER A 129 -6.79 -8.48 -12.96
C SER A 129 -7.88 -9.29 -13.65
N LYS A 130 -7.74 -10.61 -13.66
CA LYS A 130 -8.71 -11.51 -14.31
C LYS A 130 -8.85 -12.81 -13.55
N ALA A 131 -10.07 -13.31 -13.45
CA ALA A 131 -10.33 -14.65 -12.93
C ALA A 131 -9.62 -15.70 -13.80
N ALA A 132 -8.88 -16.60 -13.16
CA ALA A 132 -8.12 -17.67 -13.81
C ALA A 132 -8.10 -18.92 -12.91
N GLY A 133 -8.78 -19.99 -13.34
CA GLY A 133 -8.89 -21.23 -12.58
C GLY A 133 -9.60 -21.02 -11.24
N LYS A 134 -8.94 -21.40 -10.13
CA LYS A 134 -9.50 -21.34 -8.76
C LYS A 134 -9.29 -19.99 -8.06
N GLY A 135 -8.91 -18.96 -8.80
CA GLY A 135 -8.43 -17.70 -8.25
C GLY A 135 -8.37 -16.60 -9.29
N THR A 136 -7.55 -15.59 -8.99
CA THR A 136 -7.36 -14.39 -9.81
C THR A 136 -5.89 -14.22 -10.12
N VAL A 137 -5.57 -14.01 -11.40
CA VAL A 137 -4.23 -13.56 -11.82
C VAL A 137 -4.22 -12.04 -11.89
N SER A 138 -3.14 -11.44 -11.41
CA SER A 138 -2.90 -9.99 -11.48
C SER A 138 -1.55 -9.69 -12.10
N ALA A 139 -1.45 -8.60 -12.83
CA ALA A 139 -0.19 -8.05 -13.31
C ALA A 139 -0.30 -6.55 -13.52
N GLY A 140 0.83 -5.84 -13.56
CA GLY A 140 0.83 -4.43 -13.89
C GLY A 140 2.17 -3.76 -13.62
N ALA A 141 2.14 -2.43 -13.57
CA ALA A 141 3.31 -1.59 -13.35
C ALA A 141 2.97 -0.43 -12.41
N VAL A 142 3.98 0.00 -11.65
CA VAL A 142 3.95 1.17 -10.78
C VAL A 142 5.11 2.07 -11.15
N ILE A 143 4.84 3.36 -11.29
CA ILE A 143 5.87 4.39 -11.41
C ILE A 143 5.82 5.21 -10.14
N TYR A 144 6.92 5.21 -9.41
CA TYR A 144 7.14 5.99 -8.20
C TYR A 144 7.77 7.31 -8.57
N THR A 145 7.19 8.41 -8.11
CA THR A 145 7.77 9.74 -8.30
C THR A 145 7.87 10.44 -6.96
N PHE A 146 8.95 11.20 -6.77
CA PHE A 146 9.21 11.91 -5.51
C PHE A 146 9.34 13.42 -5.77
N PRO A 147 8.24 14.16 -5.97
CA PRO A 147 8.30 15.55 -6.45
C PRO A 147 9.23 16.44 -5.63
N GLU A 148 9.08 16.40 -4.30
CA GLU A 148 9.88 17.20 -3.37
C GLU A 148 11.25 16.60 -3.07
N ARG A 149 11.54 15.38 -3.54
CA ARG A 149 12.83 14.70 -3.35
C ARG A 149 13.57 14.37 -4.65
N SER A 150 13.06 14.81 -5.78
CA SER A 150 13.52 14.46 -7.14
C SER A 150 14.99 14.77 -7.40
N ALA A 151 15.59 15.71 -6.66
CA ALA A 151 17.01 16.03 -6.75
C ALA A 151 17.95 14.96 -6.14
N VAL A 152 17.45 14.06 -5.28
CA VAL A 152 18.26 13.02 -4.61
C VAL A 152 17.65 11.63 -4.67
N LEU A 153 16.34 11.51 -4.93
CA LEU A 153 15.65 10.25 -5.16
C LEU A 153 15.11 10.25 -6.58
N PRO A 154 15.71 9.48 -7.51
CA PRO A 154 15.16 9.33 -8.84
C PRO A 154 13.80 8.61 -8.78
N SER A 155 12.96 8.89 -9.77
CA SER A 155 11.79 8.05 -10.01
C SER A 155 12.22 6.63 -10.38
N THR A 156 11.44 5.64 -9.97
CA THR A 156 11.68 4.23 -10.33
C THR A 156 10.38 3.57 -10.78
N THR A 157 10.51 2.51 -11.56
CA THR A 157 9.41 1.71 -12.09
C THR A 157 9.52 0.29 -11.57
N GLU A 158 8.41 -0.23 -11.06
CA GLU A 158 8.27 -1.64 -10.73
C GLU A 158 7.21 -2.29 -11.61
N ILE A 159 7.45 -3.52 -12.05
CA ILE A 159 6.42 -4.39 -12.59
C ILE A 159 6.07 -5.46 -11.56
N TYR A 160 4.85 -5.95 -11.59
CA TYR A 160 4.43 -7.00 -10.68
C TYR A 160 3.55 -8.03 -11.37
N THR A 161 3.54 -9.23 -10.79
CA THR A 161 2.57 -10.28 -11.12
C THR A 161 2.19 -11.06 -9.87
N GLY A 162 0.98 -11.60 -9.84
CA GLY A 162 0.51 -12.36 -8.69
C GLY A 162 -0.65 -13.28 -9.00
N TYR A 163 -0.91 -14.15 -8.02
CA TYR A 163 -2.05 -15.05 -8.02
C TYR A 163 -2.66 -15.09 -6.63
N ALA A 164 -3.99 -14.97 -6.56
CA ALA A 164 -4.75 -15.06 -5.32
C ALA A 164 -5.78 -16.19 -5.43
N PHE A 165 -5.80 -17.10 -4.46
CA PHE A 165 -6.81 -18.15 -4.40
C PHE A 165 -8.09 -17.60 -3.80
N SER A 166 -9.21 -17.65 -4.53
CA SER A 166 -10.50 -17.14 -4.03
C SER A 166 -11.29 -18.17 -3.23
N SER A 167 -10.94 -19.45 -3.36
CA SER A 167 -11.70 -20.59 -2.83
C SER A 167 -11.03 -21.30 -1.64
N ILE A 168 -9.82 -20.88 -1.28
CA ILE A 168 -9.08 -21.43 -0.14
C ILE A 168 -9.34 -20.54 1.08
N PRO A 169 -9.53 -21.10 2.30
CA PRO A 169 -9.69 -20.30 3.50
C PRO A 169 -8.59 -19.24 3.65
N PHE A 170 -8.99 -18.02 4.02
CA PHE A 170 -8.11 -16.84 4.12
C PHE A 170 -7.50 -16.38 2.79
N SER A 171 -8.04 -16.83 1.66
CA SER A 171 -7.71 -16.34 0.32
C SER A 171 -6.21 -16.06 0.09
N PRO A 172 -5.33 -17.06 0.28
CA PRO A 172 -3.90 -16.86 0.21
C PRO A 172 -3.49 -16.34 -1.17
N ALA A 173 -2.50 -15.47 -1.20
CA ALA A 173 -1.98 -14.87 -2.42
C ALA A 173 -0.45 -14.77 -2.41
N ALA A 174 0.12 -14.77 -3.61
CA ALA A 174 1.52 -14.49 -3.84
C ALA A 174 1.65 -13.38 -4.87
N THR A 175 2.55 -12.43 -4.66
CA THR A 175 2.84 -11.34 -5.60
C THR A 175 4.33 -11.10 -5.66
N LEU A 176 4.90 -11.16 -6.87
CA LEU A 176 6.29 -10.82 -7.14
C LEU A 176 6.34 -9.42 -7.75
N PHE A 177 7.24 -8.60 -7.24
CA PHE A 177 7.56 -7.27 -7.72
C PHE A 177 9.01 -7.27 -8.22
N VAL A 178 9.23 -6.59 -9.32
CA VAL A 178 10.51 -6.47 -10.01
C VAL A 178 10.75 -5.00 -10.28
N ASP A 179 11.77 -4.43 -9.66
CA ASP A 179 12.24 -3.09 -10.02
C ASP A 179 12.99 -3.17 -11.35
N VAL A 180 12.51 -2.45 -12.36
CA VAL A 180 13.06 -2.52 -13.72
C VAL A 180 14.15 -1.49 -13.97
N ASP A 181 14.13 -0.37 -13.24
CA ASP A 181 15.04 0.76 -13.47
C ASP A 181 16.36 0.58 -12.69
N GLU A 182 16.34 -0.12 -11.57
CA GLU A 182 17.52 -0.40 -10.74
C GLU A 182 18.43 -1.50 -11.32
N THR A 183 18.15 -1.96 -12.53
CA THR A 183 18.96 -2.97 -13.24
C THR A 183 20.20 -2.40 -13.95
N GLY A 184 20.26 -1.09 -14.17
CA GLY A 184 21.20 -0.45 -15.10
C GLY A 184 22.67 -0.39 -14.63
N ASP A 185 22.93 -0.14 -13.35
CA ASP A 185 24.28 0.23 -12.89
C ASP A 185 24.97 -0.83 -12.01
N ARG A 186 24.24 -1.84 -11.50
CA ARG A 186 24.75 -2.80 -10.50
C ARG A 186 24.50 -4.28 -10.78
N ALA A 187 24.00 -4.62 -11.97
CA ALA A 187 23.76 -5.99 -12.44
C ALA A 187 22.78 -6.87 -11.61
N ASP A 188 22.23 -6.37 -10.50
CA ASP A 188 21.29 -7.11 -9.65
C ASP A 188 19.91 -6.44 -9.61
N THR A 189 18.95 -6.99 -10.33
CA THR A 189 17.54 -6.57 -10.29
C THR A 189 16.95 -6.64 -8.88
N GLY A 190 16.25 -5.61 -8.43
CA GLY A 190 15.52 -5.63 -7.16
C GLY A 190 14.28 -6.51 -7.23
N LEU A 191 14.19 -7.52 -6.38
CA LEU A 191 13.02 -8.41 -6.27
C LEU A 191 12.42 -8.37 -4.88
N TYR A 192 11.09 -8.26 -4.83
CA TYR A 192 10.29 -8.40 -3.63
C TYR A 192 9.15 -9.40 -3.85
N LEU A 193 9.13 -10.49 -3.08
CA LEU A 193 8.05 -11.46 -3.05
C LEU A 193 7.20 -11.25 -1.80
N ARG A 194 5.90 -11.08 -1.97
CA ARG A 194 4.92 -11.02 -0.90
C ARG A 194 4.03 -12.25 -0.91
N ILE A 195 3.93 -12.92 0.22
CA ILE A 195 2.91 -13.94 0.49
C ILE A 195 1.92 -13.36 1.48
N SER A 196 0.62 -13.42 1.18
CA SER A 196 -0.42 -12.85 2.03
C SER A 196 -1.62 -13.77 2.21
N ALA A 197 -2.39 -13.49 3.24
CA ALA A 197 -3.68 -14.11 3.51
C ALA A 197 -4.63 -13.04 4.09
N ALA A 198 -5.90 -13.08 3.72
CA ALA A 198 -6.91 -12.14 4.17
C ALA A 198 -8.28 -12.79 4.32
N ARG A 199 -9.05 -12.31 5.30
CA ARG A 199 -10.42 -12.76 5.53
C ARG A 199 -11.30 -11.66 6.08
N SER A 200 -12.48 -11.54 5.49
CA SER A 200 -13.58 -10.71 6.00
C SER A 200 -14.49 -11.53 6.89
N PHE A 201 -14.83 -10.97 8.04
CA PHE A 201 -15.80 -11.53 8.98
C PHE A 201 -16.99 -10.57 9.07
N PRO A 202 -18.16 -10.97 8.55
CA PRO A 202 -19.35 -10.12 8.63
C PRO A 202 -19.80 -10.00 10.08
N LEU A 203 -20.26 -8.81 10.45
CA LEU A 203 -20.86 -8.54 11.75
C LEU A 203 -22.31 -8.10 11.55
N THR A 204 -23.21 -8.61 12.38
CA THR A 204 -24.57 -8.07 12.49
C THR A 204 -24.54 -6.89 13.44
N HIS A 205 -24.13 -5.72 12.94
CA HIS A 205 -24.06 -4.49 13.71
C HIS A 205 -24.60 -3.30 12.89
N ARG A 206 -25.09 -2.24 13.58
CA ARG A 206 -25.77 -1.11 12.92
C ARG A 206 -24.84 -0.19 12.14
N VAL A 207 -23.58 -0.08 12.56
CA VAL A 207 -22.58 0.85 12.02
C VAL A 207 -21.50 0.08 11.24
N PHE A 208 -20.81 -0.83 11.93
CA PHE A 208 -19.83 -1.73 11.31
C PHE A 208 -20.49 -2.87 10.53
N SER A 209 -20.04 -3.09 9.30
CA SER A 209 -20.50 -4.22 8.48
C SER A 209 -19.72 -5.53 8.74
N GLY A 210 -18.57 -5.44 9.41
CA GLY A 210 -17.68 -6.55 9.66
C GLY A 210 -16.34 -6.11 10.21
N PHE A 211 -15.39 -7.04 10.21
CA PHE A 211 -13.97 -6.74 10.32
C PHE A 211 -13.20 -7.55 9.27
N ASP A 212 -12.20 -6.92 8.69
CA ASP A 212 -11.27 -7.53 7.75
C ASP A 212 -9.94 -7.74 8.48
N ILE A 213 -9.43 -8.97 8.46
CA ILE A 213 -8.06 -9.25 8.91
C ILE A 213 -7.22 -9.61 7.69
N SER A 214 -6.03 -9.03 7.59
CA SER A 214 -5.04 -9.41 6.59
C SER A 214 -3.67 -9.54 7.23
N SER A 215 -2.84 -10.40 6.67
CA SER A 215 -1.46 -10.54 7.06
C SER A 215 -0.59 -10.88 5.85
N SER A 216 0.67 -10.47 5.89
CA SER A 216 1.64 -10.82 4.86
C SER A 216 3.03 -10.99 5.43
N ILE A 217 3.84 -11.76 4.71
CA ILE A 217 5.28 -11.84 4.87
C ILE A 217 5.95 -11.50 3.54
N GLY A 218 7.00 -10.69 3.61
CA GLY A 218 7.82 -10.30 2.47
C GLY A 218 9.18 -10.99 2.48
N ALA A 219 9.73 -11.25 1.29
CA ALA A 219 11.08 -11.71 1.08
C ALA A 219 11.74 -10.93 -0.06
N VAL A 220 13.04 -10.68 0.06
CA VAL A 220 13.80 -9.86 -0.88
C VAL A 220 15.05 -10.57 -1.34
N ASN A 221 15.55 -10.22 -2.53
CA ASN A 221 16.86 -10.66 -3.00
C ASN A 221 17.98 -9.67 -2.59
N SER A 222 19.22 -9.98 -2.98
CA SER A 222 20.38 -9.12 -2.74
C SER A 222 20.31 -7.79 -3.51
N GLY A 223 19.74 -7.76 -4.72
CA GLY A 223 19.57 -6.54 -5.50
C GLY A 223 18.71 -5.50 -4.77
N PHE A 224 17.54 -5.94 -4.27
CA PHE A 224 16.67 -5.11 -3.43
C PHE A 224 17.43 -4.62 -2.19
N SER A 225 18.10 -5.53 -1.50
CA SER A 225 18.79 -5.22 -0.25
C SER A 225 19.96 -4.26 -0.45
N ASN A 226 20.64 -4.35 -1.59
CA ASN A 226 21.73 -3.46 -1.97
C ASN A 226 21.19 -2.06 -2.21
N TYR A 227 20.11 -1.96 -2.99
CA TYR A 227 19.52 -0.68 -3.34
C TYR A 227 18.99 0.08 -2.12
N TYR A 228 18.11 -0.55 -1.33
CA TYR A 228 17.44 0.14 -0.21
C TYR A 228 18.29 0.25 1.06
N TYR A 229 19.26 -0.66 1.26
CA TYR A 229 19.98 -0.78 2.54
C TYR A 229 21.51 -0.83 2.44
N GLY A 230 22.07 -0.81 1.22
CA GLY A 230 23.50 -1.04 0.99
C GLY A 230 23.97 -2.42 1.47
N ALA A 231 23.07 -3.41 1.52
CA ALA A 231 23.33 -4.75 2.02
C ALA A 231 23.49 -5.77 0.87
N SER A 232 24.31 -6.80 1.05
CA SER A 232 24.58 -7.82 0.03
C SER A 232 23.84 -9.15 0.25
N TYR A 233 22.95 -9.22 1.23
CA TYR A 233 22.21 -10.44 1.59
C TYR A 233 20.76 -10.41 1.10
N ALA A 234 20.17 -11.59 0.93
CA ALA A 234 18.75 -11.80 0.67
C ALA A 234 18.06 -12.39 1.91
N GLY A 235 16.73 -12.40 1.96
CA GLY A 235 16.01 -13.10 3.02
C GLY A 235 14.57 -12.63 3.26
N LEU A 236 13.98 -13.13 4.35
CA LEU A 236 12.71 -12.63 4.87
C LEU A 236 12.91 -11.17 5.32
N HIS A 237 12.02 -10.31 4.87
CA HIS A 237 12.18 -8.86 4.94
C HIS A 237 11.23 -8.25 5.96
N ASP A 238 9.93 -8.52 5.82
CA ASP A 238 8.90 -7.89 6.63
C ASP A 238 7.74 -8.83 6.96
N PHE A 239 7.08 -8.52 8.07
CA PHE A 239 5.80 -9.08 8.48
C PHE A 239 4.80 -7.95 8.70
N ASN A 240 3.56 -8.14 8.26
CA ASN A 240 2.48 -7.19 8.48
C ASN A 240 1.22 -7.93 8.92
N VAL A 241 0.44 -7.30 9.79
CA VAL A 241 -0.93 -7.70 10.12
C VAL A 241 -1.80 -6.46 10.29
N THR A 242 -2.99 -6.49 9.72
CA THR A 242 -3.95 -5.38 9.77
C THR A 242 -5.33 -5.88 10.15
N LEU A 243 -5.98 -5.12 11.01
CA LEU A 243 -7.39 -5.23 11.31
C LEU A 243 -8.11 -3.96 10.83
N THR A 244 -9.11 -4.12 9.98
CA THR A 244 -9.92 -3.02 9.44
C THR A 244 -11.38 -3.19 9.83
N ALA A 245 -12.01 -2.11 10.27
CA ALA A 245 -13.42 -2.06 10.63
C ALA A 245 -14.19 -1.17 9.62
N PRO A 246 -14.82 -1.76 8.59
CA PRO A 246 -15.62 -1.02 7.63
C PRO A 246 -16.96 -0.52 8.19
N MET A 247 -17.33 0.69 7.79
CA MET A 247 -18.56 1.40 8.16
C MET A 247 -19.27 1.88 6.90
N LYS A 248 -20.43 1.30 6.58
CA LYS A 248 -21.24 1.75 5.44
C LYS A 248 -21.96 3.05 5.82
N ILE A 249 -21.64 4.14 5.14
CA ILE A 249 -22.32 5.43 5.33
C ILE A 249 -23.53 5.53 4.40
N SER A 250 -23.34 5.17 3.13
CA SER A 250 -24.40 5.11 2.10
C SER A 250 -24.05 4.08 1.03
N GLU A 251 -24.81 4.04 -0.07
CA GLU A 251 -24.48 3.19 -1.22
C GLU A 251 -23.18 3.61 -1.94
N ARG A 252 -22.78 4.88 -1.82
CA ARG A 252 -21.59 5.41 -2.50
C ARG A 252 -20.45 5.75 -1.56
N TRP A 253 -20.75 5.95 -0.28
CA TRP A 253 -19.78 6.37 0.73
C TRP A 253 -19.53 5.29 1.76
N LEU A 254 -18.26 5.06 2.04
CA LEU A 254 -17.80 4.15 3.06
C LEU A 254 -16.72 4.84 3.89
N ALA A 255 -16.74 4.63 5.21
CA ALA A 255 -15.60 4.90 6.06
C ALA A 255 -15.01 3.59 6.57
N SER A 256 -13.73 3.58 6.92
CA SER A 256 -13.12 2.47 7.64
C SER A 256 -12.07 2.98 8.60
N GLY A 257 -11.94 2.31 9.73
CA GLY A 257 -10.80 2.50 10.64
C GLY A 257 -9.90 1.27 10.63
N CYS A 258 -8.60 1.47 10.85
CA CYS A 258 -7.67 0.37 10.99
C CYS A 258 -6.67 0.54 12.12
N ILE A 259 -6.17 -0.63 12.54
CA ILE A 259 -4.97 -0.79 13.34
C ILE A 259 -4.12 -1.83 12.64
N ALA A 260 -2.84 -1.56 12.51
CA ALA A 260 -1.87 -2.41 11.83
C ALA A 260 -0.58 -2.50 12.64
N TYR A 261 0.05 -3.66 12.56
CA TYR A 261 1.40 -3.90 13.06
C TYR A 261 2.28 -4.34 11.90
N SER A 262 3.44 -3.72 11.82
CA SER A 262 4.46 -3.97 10.80
C SER A 262 5.79 -4.18 11.48
N ALA A 263 6.57 -5.14 11.00
CA ALA A 263 7.91 -5.40 11.50
C ALA A 263 8.87 -5.77 10.39
N LEU A 264 10.08 -5.22 10.42
CA LEU A 264 11.20 -5.82 9.69
C LEU A 264 11.65 -7.11 10.40
N LEU A 265 12.20 -8.04 9.62
CA LEU A 265 12.59 -9.38 10.05
C LEU A 265 14.10 -9.61 9.87
N GLY A 266 14.65 -10.52 10.69
CA GLY A 266 16.06 -10.91 10.62
C GLY A 266 17.01 -9.71 10.65
N ASN A 267 18.02 -9.74 9.77
CA ASN A 267 19.04 -8.70 9.66
C ASN A 267 18.48 -7.35 9.19
N PHE A 268 17.29 -7.30 8.59
CA PHE A 268 16.68 -6.03 8.16
C PHE A 268 16.17 -5.20 9.33
N ARG A 269 15.97 -5.79 10.52
CA ARG A 269 15.59 -5.05 11.73
C ARG A 269 16.58 -3.94 12.06
N GLU A 270 17.87 -4.19 11.88
CA GLU A 270 18.93 -3.21 12.11
C GLU A 270 19.05 -2.15 11.01
N LYS A 271 18.28 -2.31 9.93
CA LYS A 271 18.26 -1.43 8.76
C LYS A 271 17.04 -0.52 8.70
N GLN A 272 16.18 -0.56 9.72
CA GLN A 272 15.05 0.35 9.82
C GLN A 272 15.55 1.81 9.84
N TYR A 273 14.97 2.64 8.97
CA TYR A 273 15.29 4.07 8.93
C TYR A 273 15.09 4.72 10.31
N PRO A 274 16.01 5.62 10.70
CA PRO A 274 15.92 6.33 11.97
C PRO A 274 14.63 7.14 12.05
N ASP A 275 14.08 7.27 13.26
CA ASP A 275 13.04 8.29 13.49
C ASP A 275 13.71 9.66 13.53
N MET A 276 13.39 10.52 12.58
CA MET A 276 14.04 11.83 12.47
C MET A 276 13.83 12.70 13.73
N ARG A 277 12.76 12.50 14.49
CA ARG A 277 12.58 13.20 15.79
C ARG A 277 13.63 12.79 16.81
N GLU A 278 13.97 11.51 16.85
CA GLU A 278 15.00 11.01 17.76
C GLU A 278 16.38 11.49 17.30
N VAL A 279 16.62 11.54 15.98
CA VAL A 279 17.84 12.15 15.42
C VAL A 279 17.96 13.61 15.83
N TYR A 280 16.91 14.43 15.72
CA TYR A 280 16.92 15.83 16.17
C TYR A 280 17.08 15.99 17.69
N ARG A 281 16.73 14.96 18.46
CA ARG A 281 16.99 14.89 19.91
C ARG A 281 18.40 14.41 20.25
N GLY A 282 19.26 14.21 19.25
CA GLY A 282 20.64 13.73 19.42
C GLY A 282 20.76 12.23 19.69
N ARG A 283 19.68 11.46 19.47
CA ARG A 283 19.69 10.00 19.59
C ARG A 283 19.90 9.41 18.20
N MET A 284 21.13 8.99 17.94
CA MET A 284 21.48 8.28 16.70
C MET A 284 21.29 6.78 16.86
N GLY A 285 20.75 6.14 15.83
CA GLY A 285 20.59 4.69 15.76
C GLY A 285 19.54 4.29 14.72
N PRO A 286 19.43 2.99 14.39
CA PRO A 286 18.32 2.50 13.59
C PRO A 286 17.00 2.80 14.31
N GLY A 287 15.94 3.04 13.53
CA GLY A 287 14.61 3.20 14.11
C GLY A 287 14.09 1.89 14.71
N GLU A 288 13.01 1.98 15.48
CA GLU A 288 12.32 0.78 15.94
C GLU A 288 11.78 0.00 14.74
N ALA A 289 12.28 -1.23 14.58
CA ALA A 289 11.92 -2.13 13.48
C ALA A 289 10.46 -2.61 13.54
N ASP A 290 9.83 -2.43 14.69
CA ASP A 290 8.45 -2.77 14.98
C ASP A 290 7.63 -1.48 14.99
N THR A 291 6.46 -1.49 14.36
CA THR A 291 5.64 -0.29 14.17
C THR A 291 4.18 -0.64 14.32
N LEU A 292 3.54 -0.09 15.37
CA LEU A 292 2.10 -0.07 15.52
C LEU A 292 1.55 1.24 14.96
N TRP A 293 0.58 1.15 14.07
CA TRP A 293 0.01 2.30 13.41
C TRP A 293 -1.47 2.08 13.09
N GLY A 294 -2.15 3.15 12.69
CA GLY A 294 -3.56 3.07 12.34
C GLY A 294 -4.01 4.27 11.53
N GLY A 295 -5.28 4.28 11.19
CA GLY A 295 -5.82 5.35 10.39
C GLY A 295 -7.31 5.24 10.13
N LEU A 296 -7.80 6.27 9.44
CA LEU A 296 -9.17 6.37 8.95
C LEU A 296 -9.14 6.59 7.44
N THR A 297 -9.98 5.86 6.72
CA THR A 297 -10.16 6.04 5.28
C THR A 297 -11.60 6.37 4.98
N LEU A 298 -11.81 7.40 4.16
CA LEU A 298 -13.09 7.70 3.53
C LEU A 298 -13.00 7.35 2.04
N SER A 299 -13.95 6.56 1.57
CA SER A 299 -14.02 6.07 0.19
C SER A 299 -15.33 6.51 -0.47
N VAL A 300 -15.25 6.86 -1.74
CA VAL A 300 -16.40 7.19 -2.59
C VAL A 300 -16.33 6.43 -3.92
N ILE A 301 -17.45 5.86 -4.35
CA ILE A 301 -17.57 5.10 -5.61
C ILE A 301 -18.59 5.80 -6.52
N PHE A 302 -18.25 5.97 -7.81
CA PHE A 302 -19.08 6.62 -8.82
C PHE A 302 -18.94 5.98 -10.19
#